data_AF-D2I2Y0-F1
#
_entry.id   AF-D2I2Y0-F1
#
_cell.length_a   1.000
_cell.length_b   1.000
_cell.length_c   1.000
_cell.angle_alpha   90.00
_cell.angle_beta   90.00
_cell.angle_gamma   90.00
#
_symmetry.space_group_name_H-M   'P 1'
#
loop_
_entity.id
_entity.type
_entity.pdbx_description
1 polymer ?
#
loop_
_entity_poly.entity_id
_entity_poly.type
_entity_poly.pdbx_seq_one_letter_code
_entity_poly.pdbx_strand_id
1 'polypeptide(L)'
;QGVSLYIPQSAINATVEEDILLSVEYSCHGVPTIEWKYTSNWGAQKIVEWKPGTQANVSQSHKDRLCTFDNGSIQLFSVGVRDSGYYVITVTERLGSSQFGTIVLHVSEILYEDLHFVAVLLAFLAAVAALLISLMWVCNKCAYKFQRKRRHKLKESATEDIELQDVEC
;
A
#
# COMPACT_ATOMS: atom_id res chain seq x y z
N GLN A 1 46.60 9.59 -8.23
CA GLN A 1 45.50 9.04 -7.41
C GLN A 1 44.21 9.51 -8.06
N GLY A 2 43.35 8.58 -8.49
CA GLY A 2 42.11 8.91 -9.19
C GLY A 2 40.92 9.03 -8.26
N VAL A 3 39.73 9.05 -8.85
CA VAL A 3 38.45 9.02 -8.11
C VAL A 3 38.24 7.65 -7.46
N SER A 4 37.73 7.63 -6.23
CA SER A 4 37.16 6.45 -5.59
C SER A 4 35.69 6.71 -5.25
N LEU A 5 34.87 5.68 -5.36
CA LEU A 5 33.44 5.72 -5.05
C LEU A 5 33.08 4.55 -4.12
N TYR A 6 32.39 4.85 -3.03
CA TYR A 6 31.88 3.90 -2.06
C TYR A 6 30.35 3.95 -2.04
N ILE A 7 29.72 2.78 -2.09
CA ILE A 7 28.27 2.60 -2.06
C ILE A 7 27.96 1.63 -0.91
N PRO A 8 27.40 2.10 0.22
CA PRO A 8 27.12 1.25 1.36
C PRO A 8 25.99 0.23 1.07
N GLN A 9 25.00 0.62 0.27
CA GLN A 9 23.87 -0.20 -0.10
C GLN A 9 23.61 -0.11 -1.61
N SER A 10 23.82 -1.22 -2.31
CA SER A 10 23.57 -1.33 -3.76
C SER A 10 22.16 -1.76 -4.11
N ALA A 11 21.33 -2.11 -3.12
CA ALA A 11 19.93 -2.46 -3.29
C ALA A 11 19.10 -1.89 -2.13
N ILE A 12 18.04 -1.17 -2.47
CA ILE A 12 17.12 -0.52 -1.53
C ILE A 12 15.71 -0.96 -1.84
N ASN A 13 15.00 -1.40 -0.81
CA ASN A 13 13.57 -1.68 -0.86
C ASN A 13 12.85 -0.52 -0.20
N ALA A 14 11.80 -0.02 -0.84
CA ALA A 14 10.98 1.07 -0.33
C ALA A 14 9.50 0.77 -0.58
N THR A 15 8.64 1.49 0.12
CA THR A 15 7.21 1.45 -0.09
C THR A 15 6.71 2.75 -0.73
N VAL A 16 5.55 2.71 -1.36
CA VAL A 16 4.99 3.89 -2.05
C VAL A 16 4.83 5.03 -1.04
N GLU A 17 5.12 6.26 -1.47
CA GLU A 17 5.13 7.50 -0.67
C GLU A 17 6.32 7.68 0.29
N GLU A 18 7.22 6.69 0.43
CA GLU A 18 8.43 6.87 1.23
C GLU A 18 9.44 7.84 0.57
N ASP A 19 10.24 8.48 1.42
CA ASP A 19 11.40 9.25 1.01
C ASP A 19 12.65 8.38 1.16
N ILE A 20 13.44 8.22 0.10
CA ILE A 20 14.61 7.36 0.09
C ILE A 20 15.90 8.14 -0.10
N LEU A 21 16.98 7.65 0.51
CA LEU A 21 18.33 8.17 0.29
C LEU A 21 19.15 7.17 -0.52
N LEU A 22 19.54 7.56 -1.73
CA LEU A 22 20.54 6.85 -2.53
C LEU A 22 21.93 7.29 -2.06
N SER A 23 22.40 6.64 -0.99
CA SER A 23 23.62 7.01 -0.28
C SER A 23 24.87 6.55 -1.02
N VAL A 24 25.83 7.46 -1.16
CA VAL A 24 27.17 7.21 -1.70
C VAL A 24 28.18 8.14 -1.02
N GLU A 25 29.45 7.80 -1.13
CA GLU A 25 30.55 8.67 -0.75
C GLU A 25 31.67 8.54 -1.79
N TYR A 26 32.28 9.66 -2.17
CA TYR A 26 33.42 9.64 -3.10
C TYR A 26 34.62 10.36 -2.48
N SER A 27 35.80 10.04 -3.01
CA SER A 27 37.03 10.78 -2.72
C SER A 27 37.76 11.09 -4.01
N CYS A 28 38.21 12.34 -4.16
CA CYS A 28 39.02 12.83 -5.26
C CYS A 28 39.85 14.04 -4.81
N HIS A 29 40.93 14.35 -5.53
CA HIS A 29 41.80 15.47 -5.19
C HIS A 29 41.18 16.83 -5.57
N GLY A 30 40.38 16.87 -6.64
CA GLY A 30 39.70 18.08 -7.10
C GLY A 30 38.21 18.14 -6.77
N VAL A 31 37.52 19.12 -7.37
CA VAL A 31 36.05 19.18 -7.39
C VAL A 31 35.54 18.37 -8.59
N PRO A 32 34.85 17.23 -8.36
CA PRO A 32 34.36 16.40 -9.45
C PRO A 32 33.03 16.93 -9.99
N THR A 33 32.66 16.44 -11.16
CA THR A 33 31.28 16.50 -11.67
C THR A 33 30.58 15.22 -11.26
N ILE A 34 29.40 15.34 -10.67
CA ILE A 34 28.55 14.23 -10.22
C ILE A 34 27.34 14.18 -11.15
N GLU A 35 27.02 13.01 -11.66
CA GLU A 35 25.85 12.77 -12.51
C GLU A 35 25.09 11.52 -12.02
N TRP A 36 23.76 11.62 -11.98
CA TRP A 36 22.88 10.46 -11.79
C TRP A 36 22.03 10.22 -13.04
N LYS A 37 21.91 8.95 -13.42
CA LYS A 37 21.04 8.45 -14.49
C LYS A 37 20.10 7.38 -13.97
N TYR A 38 18.84 7.46 -14.38
CA TYR A 38 17.85 6.41 -14.19
C TYR A 38 17.84 5.53 -15.42
N THR A 39 17.97 4.22 -15.24
CA THR A 39 17.91 3.23 -16.32
C THR A 39 16.76 2.26 -16.05
N SER A 40 15.90 2.14 -17.05
CA SER A 40 14.81 1.16 -17.09
C SER A 40 14.83 0.41 -18.42
N ASN A 41 13.87 -0.52 -18.60
CA ASN A 41 13.68 -1.24 -19.85
C ASN A 41 13.41 -0.31 -21.06
N TRP A 42 13.00 0.94 -20.82
CA TRP A 42 12.68 1.93 -21.85
C TRP A 42 13.87 2.83 -22.23
N GLY A 43 15.01 2.69 -21.56
CA GLY A 43 16.22 3.47 -21.82
C GLY A 43 16.81 4.12 -20.57
N ALA A 44 17.88 4.88 -20.78
CA ALA A 44 18.59 5.65 -19.75
C ALA A 44 18.25 7.14 -19.86
N GLN A 45 17.88 7.76 -18.74
CA GLN A 45 17.56 9.17 -18.64
C GLN A 45 18.43 9.84 -17.57
N LYS A 46 19.02 10.99 -17.91
CA LYS A 46 19.72 11.82 -16.93
C LYS A 46 18.73 12.40 -15.93
N ILE A 47 19.00 12.20 -14.65
CA ILE A 47 18.18 12.69 -13.54
C ILE A 47 18.69 14.05 -13.08
N VAL A 48 19.99 14.14 -12.83
CA VAL A 48 20.62 15.33 -12.27
C VAL A 48 22.14 15.33 -12.53
N GLU A 49 22.73 16.52 -12.66
CA GLU A 49 24.18 16.73 -12.65
C GLU A 49 24.55 17.99 -11.88
N TRP A 50 25.65 17.94 -11.12
CA TRP A 50 26.14 19.10 -10.39
C TRP A 50 27.62 18.96 -10.03
N LYS A 51 28.17 20.06 -9.51
CA LYS A 51 29.42 20.05 -8.75
C LYS A 51 29.12 20.42 -7.30
N PRO A 52 29.84 19.85 -6.32
CA PRO A 52 29.69 20.23 -4.91
C PRO A 52 29.74 21.75 -4.72
N GLY A 53 28.86 22.28 -3.89
CA GLY A 53 28.74 23.73 -3.63
C GLY A 53 28.14 24.56 -4.78
N THR A 54 27.58 23.94 -5.83
CA THR A 54 26.89 24.62 -6.93
C THR A 54 25.42 24.20 -7.04
N GLN A 55 24.62 24.99 -7.77
CA GLN A 55 23.24 24.63 -8.04
C GLN A 55 23.17 23.37 -8.92
N ALA A 56 22.32 22.41 -8.52
CA ALA A 56 22.13 21.18 -9.27
C ALA A 56 21.26 21.38 -10.52
N ASN A 57 21.68 20.77 -11.62
CA ASN A 57 20.93 20.72 -12.87
C ASN A 57 20.01 19.50 -12.88
N VAL A 58 18.85 19.62 -12.24
CA VAL A 58 17.84 18.55 -12.13
C VAL A 58 16.95 18.51 -13.37
N SER A 59 16.70 17.30 -13.88
CA SER A 59 15.77 17.06 -14.99
C SER A 59 14.34 17.42 -14.62
N GLN A 60 13.54 17.80 -15.62
CA GLN A 60 12.16 18.25 -15.39
C GLN A 60 11.28 17.19 -14.71
N SER A 61 11.54 15.90 -14.95
CA SER A 61 10.78 14.80 -14.34
C SER A 61 11.03 14.62 -12.83
N HIS A 62 12.09 15.24 -12.28
CA HIS A 62 12.51 15.06 -10.89
C HIS A 62 12.67 16.38 -10.12
N LYS A 63 12.36 17.52 -10.74
CA LYS A 63 12.67 18.86 -10.23
C LYS A 63 12.12 19.15 -8.83
N ASP A 64 10.95 18.62 -8.50
CA ASP A 64 10.27 18.87 -7.23
C ASP A 64 10.35 17.69 -6.25
N ARG A 65 11.04 16.61 -6.65
CA ARG A 65 11.12 15.36 -5.88
C ARG A 65 12.56 14.91 -5.61
N LEU A 66 13.56 15.75 -5.85
CA LEU A 66 14.95 15.35 -5.71
C LEU A 66 15.81 16.39 -5.00
N CYS A 67 16.54 15.95 -3.98
CA CYS A 67 17.58 16.71 -3.31
C CYS A 67 18.96 16.09 -3.58
N THR A 68 19.97 16.94 -3.73
CA THR A 68 21.38 16.54 -3.96
C THR A 68 22.23 16.86 -2.74
N PHE A 69 23.22 16.02 -2.45
CA PHE A 69 24.19 16.23 -1.39
C PHE A 69 25.61 16.35 -1.95
N ASP A 70 26.47 17.10 -1.27
CA ASP A 70 27.84 17.34 -1.73
C ASP A 70 28.70 16.06 -1.78
N ASN A 71 28.35 15.02 -1.01
CA ASN A 71 29.00 13.70 -1.07
C ASN A 71 28.58 12.85 -2.28
N GLY A 72 27.73 13.38 -3.16
CA GLY A 72 27.22 12.70 -4.35
C GLY A 72 25.92 11.92 -4.14
N SER A 73 25.41 11.85 -2.91
CA SER A 73 24.13 11.21 -2.64
C SER A 73 22.96 12.03 -3.21
N ILE A 74 21.84 11.36 -3.46
CA ILE A 74 20.56 12.00 -3.77
C ILE A 74 19.46 11.44 -2.88
N GLN A 75 18.53 12.30 -2.49
CA GLN A 75 17.27 11.89 -1.86
C GLN A 75 16.15 12.04 -2.87
N LEU A 76 15.33 11.01 -2.99
CA LEU A 76 14.15 10.98 -3.85
C LEU A 76 12.92 10.95 -2.95
N PHE A 77 12.02 11.92 -3.13
CA PHE A 77 10.83 12.09 -2.30
C PHE A 77 9.61 11.38 -2.90
N SER A 78 8.77 10.85 -2.02
CA SER A 78 7.48 10.23 -2.33
C SER A 78 7.60 9.26 -3.52
N VAL A 79 8.36 8.19 -3.31
CA VAL A 79 8.64 7.22 -4.37
C VAL A 79 7.39 6.47 -4.79
N GLY A 80 7.26 6.18 -6.08
CA GLY A 80 6.20 5.34 -6.63
C GLY A 80 6.76 4.04 -7.21
N VAL A 81 5.88 3.07 -7.48
CA VAL A 81 6.26 1.79 -8.11
C VAL A 81 7.06 2.00 -9.41
N ARG A 82 6.75 3.08 -10.16
CA ARG A 82 7.42 3.47 -11.40
C ARG A 82 8.86 3.97 -11.23
N ASP A 83 9.23 4.39 -10.02
CA ASP A 83 10.60 4.80 -9.70
C ASP A 83 11.52 3.57 -9.52
N SER A 84 10.97 2.35 -9.43
CA SER A 84 11.78 1.12 -9.40
C SER A 84 12.69 1.02 -10.63
N GLY A 85 13.94 0.60 -10.43
CA GLY A 85 14.91 0.46 -11.51
C GLY A 85 16.35 0.64 -11.05
N TYR A 86 17.22 0.96 -12.01
CA TYR A 86 18.66 1.11 -11.80
C TYR A 86 19.04 2.58 -11.78
N TYR A 87 19.61 3.03 -10.67
CA TYR A 87 20.14 4.37 -10.51
C TYR A 87 21.66 4.30 -10.62
N VAL A 88 22.21 4.91 -11.67
CA VAL A 88 23.64 4.88 -11.97
C VAL A 88 24.23 6.23 -11.64
N ILE A 89 25.18 6.25 -10.71
CA ILE A 89 26.00 7.44 -10.43
C ILE A 89 27.29 7.38 -11.24
N THR A 90 27.72 8.52 -11.76
CA THR A 90 29.06 8.71 -12.33
C THR A 90 29.71 9.92 -11.66
N VAL A 91 30.91 9.72 -11.12
CA VAL A 91 31.74 10.78 -10.54
C VAL A 91 32.96 10.95 -11.43
N THR A 92 33.11 12.14 -12.02
CA THR A 92 34.17 12.45 -12.98
C THR A 92 35.04 13.58 -12.46
N GLU A 93 36.33 13.31 -12.26
CA GLU A 93 37.33 14.33 -11.92
C GLU A 93 37.76 15.10 -13.17
N ARG A 94 38.14 16.38 -13.00
CA ARG A 94 38.53 17.27 -14.12
C ARG A 94 39.64 16.73 -15.02
N LEU A 95 40.52 15.89 -14.46
CA LEU A 95 41.66 15.29 -15.17
C LEU A 95 41.26 14.00 -15.94
N GLY A 96 39.97 13.68 -16.01
CA GLY A 96 39.43 12.59 -16.83
C GLY A 96 39.28 11.24 -16.11
N SER A 97 39.73 11.12 -14.85
CA SER A 97 39.43 9.94 -14.02
C SER A 97 37.94 9.92 -13.69
N SER A 98 37.27 8.79 -13.94
CA SER A 98 35.88 8.61 -13.57
C SER A 98 35.67 7.27 -12.87
N GLN A 99 34.68 7.25 -11.98
CA GLN A 99 34.14 6.04 -11.37
C GLN A 99 32.63 6.08 -11.51
N PHE A 100 32.03 4.90 -11.59
CA PHE A 100 30.58 4.76 -11.60
C PHE A 100 30.15 3.65 -10.65
N GLY A 101 28.90 3.71 -10.25
CA GLY A 101 28.28 2.66 -9.46
C GLY A 101 26.77 2.66 -9.64
N THR A 102 26.14 1.59 -9.20
CA THR A 102 24.72 1.36 -9.43
C THR A 102 24.02 1.01 -8.12
N ILE A 103 22.87 1.64 -7.88
CA ILE A 103 21.94 1.29 -6.82
C ILE A 103 20.64 0.83 -7.47
N VAL A 104 20.15 -0.33 -7.05
CA VAL A 104 18.86 -0.88 -7.47
C VAL A 104 17.80 -0.43 -6.47
N LEU A 105 16.75 0.22 -6.97
CA LEU A 105 15.59 0.57 -6.16
C LEU A 105 14.42 -0.36 -6.51
N HIS A 106 13.83 -0.95 -5.49
CA HIS A 106 12.58 -1.70 -5.61
C HIS A 106 11.51 -1.04 -4.74
N VAL A 107 10.46 -0.51 -5.37
CA VAL A 107 9.33 0.12 -4.68
C VAL A 107 8.11 -0.80 -4.77
N SER A 108 7.58 -1.19 -3.61
CA SER A 108 6.38 -2.02 -3.49
C SER A 108 5.19 -1.24 -2.95
N GLU A 109 3.99 -1.54 -3.45
CA GLU A 109 2.74 -1.04 -2.90
C GLU A 109 2.28 -1.94 -1.73
N ILE A 110 1.99 -1.35 -0.57
CA ILE A 110 1.49 -2.09 0.59
C ILE A 110 -0.03 -2.21 0.49
N LEU A 111 -0.52 -3.32 -0.05
CA LEU A 111 -1.96 -3.65 -0.14
C LEU A 111 -2.60 -4.07 1.20
N TYR A 112 -1.86 -4.03 2.32
CA TYR A 112 -2.24 -4.72 3.56
C TYR A 112 -3.33 -4.02 4.38
N GLU A 113 -3.48 -2.70 4.26
CA GLU A 113 -4.53 -1.95 4.98
C GLU A 113 -5.91 -2.18 4.37
N ASP A 114 -6.03 -2.20 3.04
CA ASP A 114 -7.29 -2.45 2.37
C ASP A 114 -7.81 -3.87 2.64
N LEU A 115 -6.93 -4.86 2.70
CA LEU A 115 -7.34 -6.24 2.99
C LEU A 115 -7.86 -6.41 4.42
N HIS A 116 -7.25 -5.74 5.41
CA HIS A 116 -7.75 -5.74 6.78
C HIS A 116 -9.12 -5.06 6.88
N PHE A 117 -9.30 -3.92 6.21
CA PHE A 117 -10.58 -3.22 6.19
C PHE A 117 -11.69 -4.09 5.58
N VAL A 118 -11.41 -4.74 4.44
CA VAL A 118 -12.35 -5.68 3.79
C VAL A 118 -12.66 -6.87 4.70
N ALA A 119 -11.66 -7.46 5.36
CA ALA A 119 -11.87 -8.59 6.25
C ALA A 119 -12.75 -8.23 7.46
N VAL A 120 -12.51 -7.08 8.10
CA VAL A 120 -13.31 -6.59 9.23
C VAL A 120 -14.75 -6.29 8.80
N LEU A 121 -14.93 -5.66 7.62
CA LEU A 121 -16.25 -5.39 7.07
C LEU A 121 -17.03 -6.69 6.80
N LEU A 122 -16.39 -7.70 6.20
CA LEU A 122 -17.01 -9.00 5.96
C LEU A 122 -17.41 -9.71 7.26
N ALA A 123 -16.53 -9.70 8.26
CA ALA A 123 -16.83 -10.27 9.57
C ALA A 123 -18.02 -9.58 10.26
N PHE A 124 -18.08 -8.25 10.18
CA PHE A 124 -19.19 -7.46 10.69
C PHE A 124 -20.52 -7.81 9.98
N LEU A 125 -20.51 -7.86 8.64
CA LEU A 125 -21.70 -8.23 7.86
C LEU A 125 -22.18 -9.65 8.16
N ALA A 126 -21.26 -10.61 8.32
CA ALA A 126 -21.59 -11.99 8.67
C ALA A 126 -22.24 -12.07 10.06
N ALA A 127 -21.73 -11.32 11.05
CA ALA A 127 -22.32 -11.26 12.38
C ALA A 127 -23.74 -10.66 12.36
N VAL A 128 -23.93 -9.56 11.63
CA VAL A 128 -25.25 -8.93 11.46
C VAL A 128 -26.23 -9.90 10.79
N ALA A 129 -25.81 -10.60 9.74
CA ALA A 129 -26.64 -11.60 9.06
C ALA A 129 -27.06 -12.74 10.01
N ALA A 130 -26.12 -13.28 10.79
CA ALA A 130 -26.41 -14.34 11.76
C ALA A 130 -27.42 -13.88 12.82
N LEU A 131 -27.30 -12.64 13.32
CA LEU A 131 -28.25 -12.04 14.24
C LEU A 131 -29.64 -11.92 13.62
N LEU A 132 -29.75 -11.38 12.40
CA LEU A 132 -31.02 -11.22 11.70
C LEU A 132 -31.70 -12.57 11.41
N ILE A 133 -30.94 -13.57 10.95
CA ILE A 133 -31.45 -14.94 10.71
C ILE A 133 -31.96 -15.55 12.02
N SER A 134 -31.21 -15.39 13.12
CA SER A 134 -31.61 -15.89 14.43
C SER A 134 -32.89 -15.22 14.93
N LEU A 135 -32.99 -13.89 14.80
CA LEU A 135 -34.19 -13.13 15.14
C LEU A 135 -35.38 -13.56 14.30
N MET A 136 -35.22 -13.70 12.98
CA MET A 136 -36.27 -14.20 12.09
C MET A 136 -36.73 -15.60 12.50
N TRP A 137 -35.81 -16.51 12.82
CA TRP A 137 -36.13 -17.86 13.26
C TRP A 137 -36.92 -17.87 14.58
N VAL A 138 -36.52 -17.06 15.55
CA VAL A 138 -37.24 -16.90 16.83
C VAL A 138 -38.63 -16.32 16.57
N CYS A 139 -38.75 -15.25 15.79
CA CYS A 139 -40.02 -14.64 15.41
C CYS A 139 -40.95 -15.65 14.73
N ASN A 140 -40.45 -16.42 13.76
CA ASN A 140 -41.21 -17.45 13.07
C ASN A 140 -41.69 -18.55 14.03
N LYS A 141 -40.82 -19.03 14.94
CA LYS A 141 -41.16 -20.05 15.92
C LYS A 141 -42.20 -19.56 16.93
N CYS A 142 -42.08 -18.31 17.38
CA CYS A 142 -43.06 -17.66 18.25
C CYS A 142 -44.41 -17.49 17.55
N ALA A 143 -44.42 -16.98 16.31
CA ALA A 143 -45.62 -16.83 15.51
C ALA A 143 -46.30 -18.18 15.26
N TYR A 144 -45.53 -19.21 14.90
CA TYR A 144 -46.04 -20.57 14.70
C TYR A 144 -46.69 -21.13 15.97
N LYS A 145 -46.02 -21.02 17.14
CA LYS A 145 -46.58 -21.45 18.43
C LYS A 145 -47.86 -20.68 18.77
N PHE A 146 -47.88 -19.37 18.57
CA PHE A 146 -49.04 -18.53 18.85
C PHE A 146 -50.24 -18.89 17.97
N GLN A 147 -50.01 -19.04 16.65
CA GLN A 147 -51.06 -19.47 15.74
C GLN A 147 -51.61 -20.86 16.09
N ARG A 148 -50.73 -21.81 16.44
CA ARG A 148 -51.16 -23.15 16.86
C ARG A 148 -52.01 -23.10 18.14
N LYS A 149 -51.59 -22.32 19.15
CA LYS A 149 -52.36 -22.14 20.39
C LYS A 149 -53.73 -21.50 20.14
N ARG A 150 -53.80 -20.51 19.25
CA ARG A 150 -55.07 -19.89 18.83
C ARG A 150 -55.99 -20.86 18.08
N ARG A 151 -55.45 -21.67 17.17
CA ARG A 151 -56.23 -22.70 16.45
C ARG A 151 -56.80 -23.78 17.37
N HIS A 152 -56.03 -24.24 18.36
CA HIS A 152 -56.54 -25.19 19.36
C HIS A 152 -57.67 -24.58 20.19
N LYS A 153 -57.51 -23.34 20.66
CA LYS A 153 -58.57 -22.62 21.41
C LYS A 153 -59.87 -22.48 20.61
N LEU A 154 -59.80 -22.18 19.30
CA LEU A 154 -61.00 -22.12 18.46
C LEU A 154 -61.67 -23.49 18.26
N LYS A 155 -60.88 -24.57 18.13
CA LYS A 155 -61.43 -25.92 17.90
C LYS A 155 -62.06 -26.49 19.17
N GLU A 156 -61.47 -26.22 20.33
CA GLU A 156 -62.00 -26.58 21.66
C GLU A 156 -63.34 -25.88 21.93
N SER A 157 -63.40 -24.54 21.75
CA SER A 157 -64.66 -23.78 21.87
C SER A 157 -65.75 -24.30 20.94
N ALA A 158 -65.42 -24.57 19.67
CA ALA A 158 -66.40 -25.10 18.71
C ALA A 158 -66.86 -26.53 19.02
N THR A 159 -66.09 -27.32 19.79
CA THR A 159 -66.48 -28.68 20.19
C THR A 159 -67.32 -28.65 21.45
N GLU A 160 -66.98 -27.78 22.41
CA GLU A 160 -67.80 -27.52 23.61
C GLU A 160 -69.20 -26.98 23.23
N ASP A 161 -69.29 -26.08 22.24
CA ASP A 161 -70.57 -25.55 21.74
C ASP A 161 -71.46 -26.64 21.10
N ILE A 162 -70.86 -27.64 20.44
CA ILE A 162 -71.58 -28.74 19.79
C ILE A 162 -72.06 -29.78 20.82
N GLU A 163 -71.25 -30.08 21.84
CA GLU A 163 -71.64 -31.03 22.90
C GLU A 163 -72.72 -30.45 23.83
N LEU A 164 -72.71 -29.14 24.10
CA LEU A 164 -73.77 -28.51 24.90
C LEU A 164 -75.14 -28.59 24.22
N GLN A 165 -75.16 -28.56 22.89
CA GLN A 165 -76.38 -28.59 22.09
C GLN A 165 -76.99 -30.00 21.95
N ASP A 166 -76.19 -31.05 22.10
CA ASP A 166 -76.62 -32.46 22.02
C ASP A 166 -77.18 -32.98 23.38
N VAL A 167 -76.81 -32.34 24.49
CA VAL A 167 -77.30 -32.68 25.85
C VAL A 167 -78.67 -32.04 26.16
N GLU A 168 -79.11 -31.07 25.36
CA GLU A 168 -80.35 -30.30 25.59
C GLU A 168 -81.60 -30.88 24.85
N CYS A 169 -81.54 -32.13 24.37
CA CYS A 169 -82.65 -32.85 23.72
C CYS A 169 -83.19 -34.02 24.55
#